data_AF-A0A436FCE3-F1
#
_entry.id   AF-A0A436FCE3-F1
#
_cell.length_a   1.000
_cell.length_b   1.000
_cell.length_c   1.000
_cell.angle_alpha   90.00
_cell.angle_beta   90.00
_cell.angle_gamma   90.00
#
_symmetry.space_group_name_H-M   'P 1'
#
loop_
_entity.id
_entity.type
_entity.pdbx_description
1 polymer ?
#
loop_
_entity_poly.entity_id
_entity_poly.type
_entity_poly.pdbx_seq_one_letter_code
_entity_poly.pdbx_strand_id
1 'polypeptide(L)'
;SYFALVADDPSVQVVSQAQTWYLRDILKNTQWKDVPLLSAAAPFKAGGRNGADYYTDVPAGDIAIKNVADLYLYPNTVRAVEITGAQVKEWLEMSAGIFNRIEPDKADQALINTNFPSYNFDVIDGVTYKIDLSQPSKYDAKGGLANAGANRIVDLSFDGKPIDPKQKFVIATNNYRAGGGGNFPDINASKIIYEAPDTNRDVIVRYIVSEGTINPSADDNWSFAPLPGASAVFETGPRAKDFIAQVKSLKIEPAGEGEAGFAKYRILL
;
A
#
# COMPACT_ATOMS: atom_id res chain seq x y z
N SER A 1 6.85 8.88 3.40
CA SER A 1 5.47 8.42 3.64
C SER A 1 4.43 9.51 3.88
N TYR A 2 4.72 10.81 3.78
CA TYR A 2 3.71 11.87 4.03
C TYR A 2 2.47 11.77 3.12
N PHE A 3 2.62 11.22 1.92
CA PHE A 3 1.54 11.05 0.95
C PHE A 3 1.19 9.58 0.70
N ALA A 4 1.71 8.65 1.50
CA ALA A 4 1.58 7.20 1.26
C ALA A 4 0.14 6.65 1.35
N LEU A 5 -0.81 7.44 1.84
CA LEU A 5 -2.24 7.08 1.82
C LEU A 5 -2.98 7.65 0.61
N VAL A 6 -2.35 8.51 -0.20
CA VAL A 6 -3.02 9.20 -1.32
C VAL A 6 -2.28 9.04 -2.64
N ALA A 7 -1.00 8.69 -2.62
CA ALA A 7 -0.20 8.39 -3.79
C ALA A 7 0.75 7.23 -3.49
N ASP A 8 1.23 6.57 -4.54
CA ASP A 8 2.32 5.62 -4.41
C ASP A 8 3.57 6.30 -3.81
N ASP A 9 4.27 5.60 -2.92
CA ASP A 9 5.26 6.21 -2.02
C ASP A 9 6.57 5.40 -1.95
N PRO A 10 7.73 6.06 -2.11
CA PRO A 10 9.04 5.41 -2.03
C PRO A 10 9.29 4.56 -0.77
N SER A 11 8.69 4.92 0.36
CA SER A 11 8.85 4.16 1.61
C SER A 11 8.17 2.80 1.57
N VAL A 12 7.10 2.64 0.78
CA VAL A 12 6.46 1.34 0.52
C VAL A 12 7.25 0.60 -0.55
N GLN A 13 7.70 1.31 -1.59
CA GLN A 13 8.47 0.73 -2.70
C GLN A 13 9.70 -0.06 -2.23
N VAL A 14 10.52 0.53 -1.33
CA VAL A 14 11.74 -0.15 -0.84
C VAL A 14 11.42 -1.45 -0.09
N VAL A 15 10.28 -1.52 0.61
CA VAL A 15 9.83 -2.74 1.28
C VAL A 15 9.45 -3.79 0.25
N SER A 16 8.65 -3.41 -0.75
CA SER A 16 8.23 -4.31 -1.84
C SER A 16 9.41 -4.85 -2.63
N GLN A 17 10.39 -3.99 -2.94
CA GLN A 17 11.62 -4.38 -3.63
C GLN A 17 12.43 -5.39 -2.81
N ALA A 18 12.64 -5.15 -1.51
CA ALA A 18 13.38 -6.04 -0.64
C ALA A 18 12.69 -7.41 -0.47
N GLN A 19 11.36 -7.41 -0.29
CA GLN A 19 10.54 -8.62 -0.22
C GLN A 19 10.65 -9.45 -1.51
N THR A 20 10.53 -8.78 -2.66
CA THR A 20 10.64 -9.40 -3.98
C THR A 20 12.03 -9.95 -4.26
N TRP A 21 13.08 -9.16 -3.97
CA TRP A 21 14.48 -9.56 -4.09
C TRP A 21 14.76 -10.85 -3.32
N TYR A 22 14.31 -10.91 -2.06
CA TYR A 22 14.53 -12.04 -1.17
C TYR A 22 13.77 -13.30 -1.64
N LEU A 23 12.47 -13.18 -1.92
CA LEU A 23 11.68 -14.34 -2.33
C LEU A 23 12.02 -14.83 -3.74
N ARG A 24 12.42 -13.95 -4.67
CA ARG A 24 12.83 -14.38 -6.01
C ARG A 24 14.01 -15.34 -5.95
N ASP A 25 14.99 -15.08 -5.08
CA ASP A 25 16.14 -15.96 -4.89
C ASP A 25 15.73 -17.34 -4.33
N ILE A 26 14.78 -17.35 -3.39
CA ILE A 26 14.28 -18.58 -2.74
C ILE A 26 13.45 -19.40 -3.73
N LEU A 27 12.51 -18.75 -4.42
CA LEU A 27 11.52 -19.42 -5.25
C LEU A 27 12.10 -19.99 -6.55
N LYS A 28 13.25 -19.50 -7.02
CA LYS A 28 13.89 -19.96 -8.27
C LYS A 28 14.16 -21.47 -8.33
N ASN A 29 14.29 -22.12 -7.17
CA ASN A 29 14.55 -23.55 -7.03
C ASN A 29 13.30 -24.36 -6.62
N THR A 30 12.10 -23.77 -6.74
CA THR A 30 10.84 -24.38 -6.33
C THR A 30 9.89 -24.55 -7.52
N GLN A 31 8.73 -25.16 -7.29
CA GLN A 31 7.67 -25.26 -8.31
C GLN A 31 7.07 -23.89 -8.69
N TRP A 32 7.29 -22.85 -7.90
CA TRP A 32 6.77 -21.50 -8.15
C TRP A 32 7.74 -20.58 -8.90
N LYS A 33 8.88 -21.10 -9.37
CA LYS A 33 9.91 -20.30 -10.06
C LYS A 33 9.40 -19.48 -11.26
N ASP A 34 8.36 -19.98 -11.93
CA ASP A 34 7.75 -19.37 -13.12
C ASP A 34 6.40 -18.70 -12.81
N VAL A 35 5.95 -18.72 -11.55
CA VAL A 35 4.72 -18.04 -11.13
C VAL A 35 5.04 -16.57 -10.86
N PRO A 36 4.27 -15.61 -11.42
CA PRO A 36 4.50 -14.19 -11.17
C PRO A 36 4.55 -13.86 -9.68
N LEU A 37 5.62 -13.16 -9.28
CA LEU A 37 5.84 -12.69 -7.92
C LEU A 37 5.44 -11.22 -7.81
N LEU A 38 4.50 -10.94 -6.92
CA LEU A 38 4.01 -9.63 -6.52
C LEU A 38 4.41 -9.36 -5.06
N SER A 39 4.26 -8.13 -4.59
CA SER A 39 4.56 -7.78 -3.20
C SER A 39 3.46 -6.95 -2.55
N ALA A 40 2.99 -7.35 -1.37
CA ALA A 40 2.00 -6.62 -0.59
C ALA A 40 2.66 -5.95 0.63
N ALA A 41 2.64 -4.62 0.66
CA ALA A 41 3.21 -3.80 1.73
C ALA A 41 2.29 -2.64 2.10
N ALA A 42 2.30 -2.24 3.38
CA ALA A 42 1.50 -1.15 3.91
C ALA A 42 2.38 -0.02 4.47
N PRO A 43 1.95 1.25 4.39
CA PRO A 43 2.64 2.33 5.06
C PRO A 43 2.34 2.33 6.56
N PHE A 44 3.27 1.82 7.36
CA PHE A 44 3.08 1.70 8.82
C PHE A 44 3.07 3.05 9.55
N LYS A 45 3.92 3.99 9.13
CA LYS A 45 3.97 5.36 9.67
C LYS A 45 3.41 6.33 8.64
N ALA A 46 2.11 6.58 8.73
CA ALA A 46 1.37 7.47 7.83
C ALA A 46 0.48 8.47 8.59
N GLY A 47 0.94 8.91 9.77
CA GLY A 47 0.20 9.82 10.63
C GLY A 47 -1.10 9.23 11.18
N GLY A 48 -2.20 9.94 10.94
CA GLY A 48 -3.54 9.59 11.42
C GLY A 48 -3.61 9.52 12.95
N ARG A 49 -4.14 8.42 13.48
CA ARG A 49 -4.33 8.21 14.93
C ARG A 49 -3.04 8.31 15.76
N ASN A 50 -1.87 8.14 15.13
CA ASN A 50 -0.58 8.16 15.80
C ASN A 50 0.05 9.57 15.85
N GLY A 51 -0.61 10.58 15.28
CA GLY A 51 -0.22 11.99 15.37
C GLY A 51 0.52 12.55 14.15
N ALA A 52 0.64 13.88 14.12
CA ALA A 52 1.13 14.64 12.97
C ALA A 52 2.63 14.48 12.66
N ASP A 53 3.39 13.90 13.58
CA ASP A 53 4.83 13.61 13.40
C ASP A 53 5.11 12.13 13.09
N TYR A 54 4.08 11.29 12.96
CA TYR A 54 4.22 9.85 12.83
C TYR A 54 4.42 9.39 11.38
N TYR A 55 5.54 9.77 10.79
CA TYR A 55 5.90 9.46 9.41
C TYR A 55 7.29 8.81 9.29
N THR A 56 7.52 8.17 8.14
CA THR A 56 8.83 7.73 7.70
C THR A 56 9.40 8.79 6.76
N ASP A 57 10.42 9.48 7.25
CA ASP A 57 11.20 10.49 6.55
C ASP A 57 12.69 10.21 6.78
N VAL A 58 13.33 9.64 5.77
CA VAL A 58 14.75 9.27 5.83
C VAL A 58 15.51 10.23 4.91
N PRO A 59 16.37 11.11 5.45
CA PRO A 59 17.14 12.02 4.62
C PRO A 59 18.14 11.26 3.75
N ALA A 60 18.48 11.84 2.60
CA ALA A 60 19.55 11.32 1.75
C ALA A 60 20.88 11.27 2.51
N GLY A 61 21.63 10.19 2.33
CA GLY A 61 22.90 9.95 3.01
C GLY A 61 22.99 8.54 3.59
N ASP A 62 23.84 8.37 4.60
CA ASP A 62 24.08 7.08 5.24
C ASP A 62 22.81 6.52 5.90
N ILE A 63 22.55 5.24 5.66
CA ILE A 63 21.40 4.53 6.22
C ILE A 63 21.81 3.84 7.52
N ALA A 64 21.17 4.20 8.62
CA ALA A 64 21.33 3.54 9.91
C ALA A 64 20.18 2.56 10.20
N ILE A 65 20.39 1.60 11.12
CA ILE A 65 19.39 0.61 11.52
C ILE A 65 18.07 1.26 11.96
N LYS A 66 18.14 2.43 12.63
CA LYS A 66 16.94 3.20 13.03
C LYS A 66 16.06 3.59 11.83
N ASN A 67 16.66 3.87 10.68
CA ASN A 67 15.91 4.24 9.47
C ASN A 67 15.13 3.04 8.94
N VAL A 68 15.71 1.83 9.00
CA VAL A 68 15.01 0.60 8.62
C VAL A 68 13.89 0.26 9.61
N ALA A 69 14.10 0.52 10.90
CA ALA A 69 13.05 0.35 11.92
C ALA A 69 11.86 1.30 11.70
N ASP A 70 12.11 2.51 11.18
CA ASP A 70 11.08 3.44 10.75
C ASP A 70 10.35 3.00 9.48
N LEU A 71 11.03 2.33 8.54
CA LEU A 71 10.40 1.77 7.32
C LEU A 71 9.46 0.60 7.64
N TYR A 72 9.86 -0.28 8.56
CA TYR A 72 9.07 -1.45 8.94
C TYR A 72 8.95 -1.55 10.46
N LEU A 73 7.79 -1.23 11.02
CA LEU A 73 7.60 -1.08 12.47
C LEU A 73 7.52 -2.41 13.25
N TYR A 74 6.98 -3.45 12.62
CA TYR A 74 6.68 -4.71 13.30
C TYR A 74 7.77 -5.76 13.05
N PRO A 75 8.10 -6.61 14.02
CA PRO A 75 9.07 -7.70 13.85
C PRO A 75 8.46 -8.89 13.08
N ASN A 76 7.70 -8.61 12.03
CA ASN A 76 7.00 -9.62 11.25
C ASN A 76 7.97 -10.35 10.32
N THR A 77 7.85 -11.67 10.23
CA THR A 77 8.63 -12.50 9.30
C THR A 77 8.06 -12.46 7.90
N VAL A 78 8.92 -12.64 6.90
CA VAL A 78 8.49 -12.74 5.50
C VAL A 78 7.68 -14.02 5.29
N ARG A 79 6.62 -13.92 4.51
CA ARG A 79 5.80 -15.04 4.05
C ARG A 79 5.56 -14.92 2.55
N ALA A 80 5.37 -16.05 1.89
CA ALA A 80 4.84 -16.10 0.53
C ALA A 80 3.51 -16.83 0.55
N VAL A 81 2.51 -16.31 -0.16
CA VAL A 81 1.22 -16.98 -0.37
C VAL A 81 0.96 -17.17 -1.86
N GLU A 82 0.32 -18.28 -2.24
CA GLU A 82 -0.21 -18.46 -3.61
C GLU A 82 -1.70 -18.12 -3.64
N ILE A 83 -2.07 -17.17 -4.50
CA ILE A 83 -3.45 -16.74 -4.68
C ILE A 83 -3.80 -16.58 -6.17
N THR A 84 -5.09 -16.47 -6.48
CA THR A 84 -5.55 -16.20 -7.85
C THR A 84 -5.68 -14.70 -8.14
N GLY A 85 -5.75 -14.29 -9.42
CA GLY A 85 -6.01 -12.90 -9.80
C GLY A 85 -7.30 -12.33 -9.22
N ALA A 86 -8.35 -13.15 -9.05
CA ALA A 86 -9.56 -12.75 -8.33
C ALA A 86 -9.25 -12.40 -6.86
N GLN A 87 -8.44 -13.20 -6.18
CA GLN A 87 -8.06 -12.95 -4.80
C GLN A 87 -7.12 -11.74 -4.65
N VAL A 88 -6.26 -11.47 -5.64
CA VAL A 88 -5.50 -10.20 -5.71
C VAL A 88 -6.46 -9.01 -5.74
N LYS A 89 -7.53 -9.08 -6.55
CA LYS A 89 -8.54 -8.03 -6.59
C LYS A 89 -9.24 -7.86 -5.25
N GLU A 90 -9.72 -8.94 -4.62
CA GLU A 90 -10.43 -8.85 -3.33
C GLU A 90 -9.52 -8.33 -2.19
N TRP A 91 -8.23 -8.63 -2.24
CA TRP A 91 -7.24 -8.05 -1.32
C TRP A 91 -7.20 -6.53 -1.46
N LEU A 92 -7.07 -6.03 -2.70
CA LEU A 92 -7.05 -4.59 -2.99
C LEU A 92 -8.39 -3.91 -2.64
N GLU A 93 -9.53 -4.58 -2.85
CA GLU A 93 -10.85 -4.07 -2.44
C GLU A 93 -10.96 -3.89 -0.93
N MET A 94 -10.39 -4.82 -0.14
CA MET A 94 -10.31 -4.68 1.32
C MET A 94 -9.41 -3.50 1.71
N SER A 95 -8.23 -3.37 1.07
CA SER A 95 -7.31 -2.24 1.33
C SER A 95 -7.91 -0.89 0.97
N ALA A 96 -8.69 -0.80 -0.11
CA ALA A 96 -9.40 0.43 -0.51
C ALA A 96 -10.47 0.88 0.50
N GLY A 97 -10.75 0.09 1.56
CA GLY A 97 -11.58 0.48 2.69
C GLY A 97 -11.07 1.67 3.51
N ILE A 98 -9.80 2.06 3.32
CA ILE A 98 -9.23 3.26 3.92
C ILE A 98 -9.84 4.57 3.39
N PHE A 99 -10.50 4.53 2.23
CA PHE A 99 -11.09 5.71 1.62
C PHE A 99 -12.59 5.82 1.92
N ASN A 100 -13.06 7.03 2.22
CA ASN A 100 -14.49 7.31 2.18
C ASN A 100 -14.98 7.31 0.73
N ARG A 101 -16.28 7.09 0.54
CA ARG A 101 -16.93 7.32 -0.75
C ARG A 101 -16.95 8.81 -1.04
N ILE A 102 -16.58 9.19 -2.25
CA ILE A 102 -16.60 10.57 -2.74
C ILE A 102 -17.73 10.70 -3.75
N GLU A 103 -18.62 11.66 -3.54
CA GLU A 103 -19.69 11.94 -4.47
C GLU A 103 -19.18 12.83 -5.62
N PRO A 104 -19.61 12.58 -6.88
CA PRO A 104 -19.36 13.50 -7.99
C PRO A 104 -19.88 14.92 -7.69
N ASP A 105 -19.30 15.92 -8.34
CA ASP A 105 -19.75 17.33 -8.28
C ASP A 105 -19.78 17.95 -6.87
N LYS A 106 -19.09 17.34 -5.90
CA LYS A 106 -18.95 17.86 -4.53
C LYS A 106 -17.50 18.13 -4.18
N ALA A 107 -17.27 19.32 -3.64
CA ALA A 107 -15.96 19.75 -3.19
C ALA A 107 -15.66 19.33 -1.74
N ASP A 108 -14.38 19.15 -1.46
CA ASP A 108 -13.73 19.08 -0.15
C ASP A 108 -14.28 18.00 0.77
N GLN A 109 -14.55 16.84 0.18
CA GLN A 109 -15.02 15.67 0.89
C GLN A 109 -13.86 15.00 1.64
N ALA A 110 -14.09 14.53 2.87
CA ALA A 110 -13.04 13.86 3.64
C ALA A 110 -12.61 12.57 2.97
N LEU A 111 -11.35 12.47 2.54
CA LEU A 111 -10.84 11.32 1.80
C LEU A 111 -10.62 10.08 2.68
N ILE A 112 -9.98 10.27 3.84
CA ILE A 112 -9.52 9.16 4.67
C ILE A 112 -10.59 8.78 5.69
N ASN A 113 -10.96 7.50 5.69
CA ASN A 113 -11.75 6.87 6.73
C ASN A 113 -10.87 6.60 7.96
N THR A 114 -10.95 7.48 8.95
CA THR A 114 -10.15 7.39 10.19
C THR A 114 -10.50 6.19 11.07
N ASN A 115 -11.54 5.42 10.72
CA ASN A 115 -11.87 4.13 11.35
C ASN A 115 -11.10 2.94 10.79
N PHE A 116 -10.46 3.11 9.63
CA PHE A 116 -9.69 2.07 8.97
C PHE A 116 -8.19 2.22 9.32
N PRO A 117 -7.54 1.21 9.90
CA PRO A 117 -6.11 1.30 10.24
C PRO A 117 -5.22 1.33 8.99
N SER A 118 -4.21 2.21 8.95
CA SER A 118 -3.30 2.34 7.80
C SER A 118 -2.48 1.08 7.52
N TYR A 119 -2.19 0.26 8.53
CA TYR A 119 -1.50 -1.03 8.34
C TYR A 119 -2.38 -2.10 7.63
N ASN A 120 -3.66 -1.79 7.36
CA ASN A 120 -4.53 -2.58 6.49
C ASN A 120 -4.69 -1.97 5.09
N PHE A 121 -4.02 -0.85 4.79
CA PHE A 121 -3.92 -0.35 3.43
C PHE A 121 -2.68 -0.95 2.77
N ASP A 122 -2.84 -2.16 2.23
CA ASP A 122 -1.78 -2.81 1.48
C ASP A 122 -1.80 -2.28 0.04
N VAL A 123 -0.65 -1.83 -0.44
CA VAL A 123 -0.35 -1.63 -1.85
C VAL A 123 0.22 -2.95 -2.39
N ILE A 124 -0.22 -3.37 -3.58
CA ILE A 124 0.33 -4.54 -4.26
C ILE A 124 1.21 -4.08 -5.42
N ASP A 125 2.52 -4.21 -5.24
CA ASP A 125 3.56 -3.93 -6.24
C ASP A 125 3.63 -5.07 -7.29
N GLY A 126 3.88 -4.69 -8.54
CA GLY A 126 3.91 -5.59 -9.69
C GLY A 126 2.60 -5.70 -10.49
N VAL A 127 1.52 -5.05 -10.03
CA VAL A 127 0.27 -4.84 -10.78
C VAL A 127 -0.06 -3.36 -10.84
N THR A 128 -0.75 -2.93 -11.89
CA THR A 128 -1.26 -1.55 -11.98
C THR A 128 -2.77 -1.52 -11.80
N TYR A 129 -3.31 -0.53 -11.09
CA TYR A 129 -4.76 -0.42 -10.87
C TYR A 129 -5.19 1.01 -10.55
N LYS A 130 -6.50 1.26 -10.63
CA LYS A 130 -7.10 2.50 -10.13
C LYS A 130 -8.14 2.22 -9.06
N ILE A 131 -8.33 3.19 -8.18
CA ILE A 131 -9.35 3.15 -7.12
C ILE A 131 -10.47 4.14 -7.48
N ASP A 132 -11.65 3.61 -7.80
CA ASP A 132 -12.88 4.38 -8.00
C ASP A 132 -13.51 4.76 -6.66
N LEU A 133 -13.31 6.03 -6.28
CA LEU A 133 -13.83 6.59 -5.03
C LEU A 133 -15.35 6.85 -5.06
N SER A 134 -15.99 6.80 -6.23
CA SER A 134 -17.44 7.01 -6.37
C SER A 134 -18.27 5.86 -5.82
N GLN A 135 -17.67 4.67 -5.68
CA GLN A 135 -18.32 3.47 -5.16
C GLN A 135 -18.18 3.36 -3.63
N PRO A 136 -19.17 2.78 -2.92
CA PRO A 136 -18.99 2.43 -1.51
C PRO A 136 -17.90 1.35 -1.35
N SER A 137 -17.32 1.21 -0.16
CA SER A 137 -16.35 0.13 0.12
C SER A 137 -17.05 -1.23 0.06
N LYS A 138 -16.43 -2.21 -0.60
CA LYS A 138 -16.95 -3.59 -0.66
C LYS A 138 -16.95 -4.25 0.72
N TYR A 139 -15.87 -4.06 1.48
CA TYR A 139 -15.68 -4.57 2.82
C TYR A 139 -15.74 -3.46 3.88
N ASP A 140 -16.17 -3.81 5.08
CA ASP A 140 -16.03 -2.96 6.26
C ASP A 140 -14.60 -3.04 6.85
N ALA A 141 -14.29 -2.17 7.82
CA ALA A 141 -12.97 -2.12 8.46
C ALA A 141 -12.57 -3.40 9.24
N LYS A 142 -13.50 -4.35 9.42
CA LYS A 142 -13.28 -5.64 10.08
C LYS A 142 -13.22 -6.80 9.09
N GLY A 143 -13.29 -6.55 7.78
CA GLY A 143 -13.28 -7.58 6.73
C GLY A 143 -14.66 -8.19 6.43
N GLY A 144 -15.74 -7.64 7.01
CA GLY A 144 -17.10 -8.07 6.71
C GLY A 144 -17.56 -7.56 5.34
N LEU A 145 -18.27 -8.39 4.57
CA LEU A 145 -18.84 -7.99 3.28
C LEU A 145 -19.98 -6.99 3.49
N ALA A 146 -19.71 -5.71 3.23
CA ALA A 146 -20.66 -4.62 3.45
C ALA A 146 -21.48 -4.28 2.20
N ASN A 147 -20.85 -4.27 1.03
CA ASN A 147 -21.48 -3.93 -0.25
C ASN A 147 -21.05 -4.92 -1.34
N ALA A 148 -21.75 -6.05 -1.47
CA ALA A 148 -21.36 -7.15 -2.37
C ALA A 148 -21.23 -6.75 -3.85
N GLY A 149 -22.00 -5.76 -4.31
CA GLY A 149 -21.95 -5.24 -5.68
C GLY A 149 -20.88 -4.17 -5.91
N ALA A 150 -20.21 -3.67 -4.87
CA ALA A 150 -19.20 -2.63 -5.01
C ALA A 150 -17.90 -3.20 -5.58
N ASN A 151 -17.25 -2.40 -6.43
CA ASN A 151 -15.96 -2.71 -7.03
C ASN A 151 -15.19 -1.40 -7.19
N ARG A 152 -14.31 -1.07 -6.24
CA ARG A 152 -13.46 0.12 -6.33
C ARG A 152 -12.24 -0.11 -7.20
N ILE A 153 -11.76 -1.33 -7.26
CA ILE A 153 -10.54 -1.66 -8.01
C ILE A 153 -10.91 -1.86 -9.48
N VAL A 154 -10.50 -0.90 -10.29
CA VAL A 154 -10.72 -0.86 -11.75
C VAL A 154 -9.38 -0.83 -12.48
N ASP A 155 -9.41 -1.18 -13.77
CA ASP A 155 -8.22 -1.23 -14.64
C ASP A 155 -7.08 -2.14 -14.11
N LEU A 156 -7.38 -3.10 -13.23
CA LEU A 156 -6.39 -4.00 -12.63
C LEU A 156 -5.68 -4.82 -13.71
N SER A 157 -4.37 -4.59 -13.85
CA SER A 157 -3.55 -5.13 -14.91
C SER A 157 -2.23 -5.67 -14.39
N PHE A 158 -1.74 -6.73 -15.04
CA PHE A 158 -0.43 -7.32 -14.84
C PHE A 158 0.30 -7.35 -16.19
N ASP A 159 1.54 -6.89 -16.24
CA ASP A 159 2.33 -6.82 -17.48
C ASP A 159 1.58 -6.12 -18.65
N GLY A 160 0.92 -5.00 -18.31
CA GLY A 160 0.14 -4.19 -19.26
C GLY A 160 -1.16 -4.82 -19.77
N LYS A 161 -1.56 -5.99 -19.24
CA LYS A 161 -2.78 -6.70 -19.65
C LYS A 161 -3.75 -6.85 -18.47
N PRO A 162 -5.07 -6.82 -18.70
CA PRO A 162 -6.04 -7.11 -17.64
C PRO A 162 -5.73 -8.43 -16.95
N ILE A 163 -5.80 -8.45 -15.61
CA ILE A 163 -5.51 -9.65 -14.84
C ILE A 163 -6.51 -10.77 -15.18
N ASP A 164 -6.03 -11.99 -15.43
CA ASP A 164 -6.91 -13.16 -15.51
C ASP A 164 -7.32 -13.56 -14.07
N PRO A 165 -8.62 -13.59 -13.73
CA PRO A 165 -9.09 -13.98 -12.40
C PRO A 165 -8.62 -15.36 -11.93
N LYS A 166 -8.28 -16.26 -12.87
CA LYS A 166 -7.82 -17.63 -12.60
C LYS A 166 -6.29 -17.76 -12.58
N GLN A 167 -5.55 -16.78 -13.10
CA GLN A 167 -4.09 -16.80 -13.09
C GLN A 167 -3.58 -16.86 -11.66
N LYS A 168 -2.51 -17.64 -11.46
CA LYS A 168 -1.85 -17.79 -10.17
C LYS A 168 -0.77 -16.73 -10.00
N PHE A 169 -0.67 -16.21 -8.78
CA PHE A 169 0.33 -15.27 -8.34
C PHE A 169 0.92 -15.74 -7.02
N VAL A 170 2.22 -15.52 -6.83
CA VAL A 170 2.83 -15.54 -5.51
C VAL A 170 2.86 -14.11 -5.00
N ILE A 171 2.39 -13.89 -3.77
CA ILE A 171 2.47 -12.59 -3.10
C ILE A 171 3.49 -12.70 -1.97
N ALA A 172 4.54 -11.88 -2.05
CA ALA A 172 5.41 -11.59 -0.93
C ALA A 172 4.64 -10.75 0.10
N THR A 173 4.61 -11.20 1.34
CA THR A 173 3.91 -10.49 2.42
C THR A 173 4.57 -10.85 3.75
N ASN A 174 3.82 -10.74 4.85
CA ASN A 174 4.28 -10.98 6.19
C ASN A 174 3.40 -11.99 6.96
N ASN A 175 3.92 -12.52 8.06
CA ASN A 175 3.23 -13.52 8.89
C ASN A 175 1.91 -13.03 9.50
N TYR A 176 1.75 -11.74 9.80
CA TYR A 176 0.47 -11.20 10.26
C TYR A 176 -0.60 -11.34 9.17
N ARG A 177 -0.34 -10.83 7.97
CA ARG A 177 -1.31 -10.85 6.87
C ARG A 177 -1.56 -12.28 6.37
N ALA A 178 -0.50 -13.03 6.11
CA ALA A 178 -0.62 -14.43 5.67
C ALA A 178 -1.32 -15.31 6.71
N GLY A 179 -1.22 -14.98 8.00
CA GLY A 179 -1.93 -15.66 9.08
C GLY A 179 -3.42 -15.30 9.20
N GLY A 180 -3.94 -14.39 8.38
CA GLY A 180 -5.33 -13.91 8.44
C GLY A 180 -5.52 -12.57 9.17
N GLY A 181 -4.42 -11.89 9.52
CA GLY A 181 -4.46 -10.55 10.10
C GLY A 181 -5.24 -9.57 9.21
N GLY A 182 -5.96 -8.65 9.86
CA GLY A 182 -6.85 -7.69 9.20
C GLY A 182 -8.10 -8.30 8.57
N ASN A 183 -8.31 -9.62 8.69
CA ASN A 183 -9.45 -10.35 8.12
C ASN A 183 -9.59 -10.16 6.60
N PHE A 184 -8.46 -10.23 5.88
CA PHE A 184 -8.47 -10.10 4.44
C PHE A 184 -9.18 -11.30 3.79
N PRO A 185 -10.11 -11.06 2.84
CA PRO A 185 -10.91 -12.13 2.24
C PRO A 185 -10.06 -13.24 1.65
N ASP A 186 -10.28 -14.48 2.09
CA ASP A 186 -9.57 -15.68 1.63
C ASP A 186 -8.04 -15.66 1.76
N ILE A 187 -7.48 -14.76 2.57
CA ILE A 187 -6.05 -14.72 2.90
C ILE A 187 -5.87 -15.28 4.30
N ASN A 188 -5.30 -16.48 4.39
CA ASN A 188 -5.08 -17.19 5.65
C ASN A 188 -3.98 -18.25 5.48
N ALA A 189 -3.66 -18.97 6.56
CA ALA A 189 -2.57 -19.94 6.61
C ALA A 189 -2.63 -21.01 5.51
N SER A 190 -3.81 -21.37 4.99
CA SER A 190 -3.94 -22.34 3.90
C SER A 190 -3.35 -21.87 2.57
N LYS A 191 -3.09 -20.57 2.42
CA LYS A 191 -2.48 -19.97 1.22
C LYS A 191 -0.96 -19.91 1.29
N ILE A 192 -0.37 -20.16 2.46
CA ILE A 192 1.07 -20.05 2.68
C ILE A 192 1.80 -21.15 1.91
N ILE A 193 2.74 -20.74 1.08
CA ILE A 193 3.62 -21.64 0.32
C ILE A 193 5.06 -21.59 0.83
N TYR A 194 5.43 -20.53 1.55
CA TYR A 194 6.75 -20.39 2.13
C TYR A 194 6.74 -19.58 3.42
N GLU A 195 7.47 -20.08 4.42
CA GLU A 195 7.68 -19.46 5.71
C GLU A 195 9.14 -19.11 5.94
N ALA A 196 9.51 -17.84 5.75
CA ALA A 196 10.87 -17.40 6.02
C ALA A 196 11.15 -17.35 7.54
N PRO A 197 12.37 -17.69 7.98
CA PRO A 197 12.80 -17.43 9.35
C PRO A 197 13.14 -15.94 9.59
N ASP A 198 13.45 -15.21 8.52
CA ASP A 198 13.93 -13.84 8.56
C ASP A 198 12.79 -12.81 8.70
N THR A 199 13.05 -11.76 9.46
CA THR A 199 12.13 -10.62 9.58
C THR A 199 12.16 -9.75 8.33
N ASN A 200 11.08 -9.03 8.05
CA ASN A 200 11.06 -8.04 6.97
C ASN A 200 12.15 -6.98 7.16
N ARG A 201 12.46 -6.60 8.41
CA ARG A 201 13.56 -5.69 8.73
C ARG A 201 14.91 -6.25 8.30
N ASP A 202 15.20 -7.51 8.64
CA ASP A 202 16.46 -8.15 8.28
C ASP A 202 16.60 -8.23 6.75
N VAL A 203 15.50 -8.56 6.07
CA VAL A 203 15.45 -8.60 4.60
C VAL A 203 15.72 -7.22 3.99
N ILE A 204 15.12 -6.15 4.51
CA ILE A 204 15.36 -4.78 4.05
C ILE A 204 16.84 -4.39 4.27
N VAL A 205 17.42 -4.70 5.44
CA VAL A 205 18.84 -4.43 5.69
C VAL A 205 19.72 -5.16 4.68
N ARG A 206 19.48 -6.45 4.46
CA ARG A 206 20.26 -7.26 3.52
C ARG A 206 20.14 -6.76 2.09
N TYR A 207 18.92 -6.37 1.66
CA TYR A 207 18.68 -5.76 0.36
C TYR A 207 19.51 -4.48 0.19
N ILE A 208 19.41 -3.53 1.13
CA ILE A 208 20.16 -2.26 1.11
C ILE A 208 21.67 -2.51 1.06
N VAL A 209 22.18 -3.45 1.86
CA VAL A 209 23.60 -3.83 1.83
C VAL A 209 24.00 -4.43 0.49
N SER A 210 23.13 -5.25 -0.14
CA SER A 210 23.43 -5.86 -1.43
C SER A 210 23.44 -4.86 -2.58
N GLU A 211 22.55 -3.86 -2.55
CA GLU A 211 22.48 -2.81 -3.55
C GLU A 211 23.57 -1.73 -3.33
N GLY A 212 24.00 -1.55 -2.09
CA GLY A 212 24.98 -0.54 -1.66
C GLY A 212 24.41 0.88 -1.64
N THR A 213 23.81 1.33 -2.74
CA THR A 213 23.09 2.61 -2.82
C THR A 213 21.68 2.35 -3.35
N ILE A 214 20.68 2.80 -2.60
CA ILE A 214 19.28 2.73 -3.01
C ILE A 214 18.73 4.11 -3.30
N ASN A 215 17.83 4.19 -4.29
CA ASN A 215 17.03 5.37 -4.59
C ASN A 215 15.60 4.93 -4.89
N PRO A 216 14.82 4.56 -3.87
CA PRO A 216 13.46 4.07 -4.10
C PRO A 216 12.64 5.19 -4.73
N SER A 217 11.92 4.85 -5.79
CA SER A 217 11.00 5.73 -6.49
C SER A 217 9.68 5.02 -6.66
N ALA A 218 8.57 5.70 -6.37
CA ALA A 218 7.25 5.26 -6.77
C ALA A 218 7.23 4.98 -8.27
N ASP A 219 6.60 3.88 -8.67
CA ASP A 219 6.43 3.49 -10.07
C ASP A 219 5.03 3.86 -10.61
N ASP A 220 4.23 4.54 -9.78
CA ASP A 220 2.86 4.96 -10.05
C ASP A 220 1.95 3.76 -10.40
N ASN A 221 2.19 2.60 -9.77
CA ASN A 221 1.37 1.42 -9.98
C ASN A 221 -0.11 1.62 -9.61
N TRP A 222 -0.45 2.57 -8.74
CA TRP A 222 -1.84 2.89 -8.44
C TRP A 222 -2.15 4.38 -8.45
N SER A 223 -3.40 4.69 -8.79
CA SER A 223 -3.94 6.05 -8.72
C SER A 223 -5.42 6.03 -8.37
N PHE A 224 -6.01 7.20 -8.09
CA PHE A 224 -7.46 7.32 -8.11
C PHE A 224 -7.99 7.33 -9.54
N ALA A 225 -9.16 6.75 -9.76
CA ALA A 225 -9.88 6.92 -11.01
C ALA A 225 -10.43 8.37 -11.09
N PRO A 226 -10.43 9.01 -12.27
CA PRO A 226 -10.93 10.36 -12.39
C PRO A 226 -12.39 10.49 -11.96
N LEU A 227 -12.72 11.55 -11.22
CA LEU A 227 -14.05 11.86 -10.73
C LEU A 227 -14.37 13.35 -10.95
N PRO A 228 -14.73 13.74 -12.19
CA PRO A 228 -14.91 15.14 -12.56
C PRO A 228 -15.86 15.90 -11.62
N GLY A 229 -15.47 17.13 -11.30
CA GLY A 229 -16.25 18.01 -10.43
C GLY A 229 -16.12 17.70 -8.93
N ALA A 230 -15.43 16.62 -8.55
CA ALA A 230 -15.18 16.29 -7.16
C ALA A 230 -13.79 16.78 -6.69
N SER A 231 -13.71 17.18 -5.43
CA SER A 231 -12.43 17.31 -4.72
C SER A 231 -12.52 16.62 -3.37
N ALA A 232 -11.37 16.12 -2.90
CA ALA A 232 -11.26 15.50 -1.60
C ALA A 232 -10.18 16.19 -0.78
N VAL A 233 -10.36 16.21 0.54
CA VAL A 233 -9.38 16.73 1.49
C VAL A 233 -8.84 15.61 2.38
N PHE A 234 -7.56 15.70 2.70
CA PHE A 234 -6.89 14.81 3.65
C PHE A 234 -5.94 15.59 4.53
N GLU A 235 -5.63 15.01 5.68
CA GLU A 235 -4.69 15.58 6.63
C GLU A 235 -3.39 14.78 6.62
N THR A 236 -2.25 15.49 6.65
CA THR A 236 -0.91 14.89 6.75
C THR A 236 0.02 15.75 7.61
N GLY A 237 1.23 15.29 7.90
CA GLY A 237 2.17 15.98 8.77
C GLY A 237 2.59 17.35 8.22
N PRO A 238 2.97 18.31 9.08
CA PRO A 238 3.26 19.69 8.68
C PRO A 238 4.46 19.82 7.72
N ARG A 239 5.36 18.83 7.73
CA ARG A 239 6.50 18.74 6.80
C ARG A 239 6.14 18.25 5.41
N ALA A 240 4.90 17.82 5.16
CA ALA A 240 4.45 17.39 3.83
C ALA A 240 4.64 18.48 2.75
N LYS A 241 4.62 19.76 3.14
CA LYS A 241 4.88 20.91 2.26
C LYS A 241 6.26 20.83 1.58
N ASP A 242 7.23 20.20 2.22
CA ASP A 242 8.61 20.07 1.71
C ASP A 242 8.70 19.00 0.60
N PHE A 243 7.68 18.13 0.49
CA PHE A 243 7.67 16.96 -0.39
C PHE A 243 6.57 17.00 -1.46
N ILE A 244 5.63 17.95 -1.40
CA ILE A 244 4.47 18.00 -2.31
C ILE A 244 4.87 18.01 -3.80
N ALA A 245 5.95 18.70 -4.16
CA ALA A 245 6.44 18.79 -5.53
C ALA A 245 6.99 17.46 -6.09
N GLN A 246 7.22 16.48 -5.21
CA GLN A 246 7.69 15.15 -5.60
C GLN A 246 6.52 14.24 -6.01
N VAL A 247 5.29 14.55 -5.60
CA VAL A 247 4.09 13.81 -5.98
C VAL A 247 3.60 14.33 -7.34
N LYS A 248 3.79 13.53 -8.39
CA LYS A 248 3.42 13.90 -9.77
C LYS A 248 2.10 13.27 -10.22
N SER A 249 1.71 12.17 -9.60
CA SER A 249 0.49 11.41 -9.93
C SER A 249 -0.80 12.12 -9.53
N LEU A 250 -0.72 13.11 -8.64
CA LEU A 250 -1.88 13.88 -8.17
C LEU A 250 -1.57 15.38 -8.10
N LYS A 251 -2.58 16.18 -8.44
CA LYS A 251 -2.56 17.61 -8.18
C LYS A 251 -3.01 17.85 -6.73
N ILE A 252 -2.06 18.22 -5.88
CA ILE A 252 -2.27 18.50 -4.46
C ILE A 252 -2.16 20.01 -4.22
N GLU A 253 -3.12 20.59 -3.52
CA GLU A 253 -3.16 22.01 -3.16
C GLU A 253 -3.29 22.18 -1.64
N PRO A 254 -2.60 23.16 -1.02
CA PRO A 254 -2.83 23.48 0.39
C PRO A 254 -4.30 23.87 0.65
N ALA A 255 -4.88 23.35 1.73
CA ALA A 255 -6.26 23.60 2.16
C ALA A 255 -6.35 24.16 3.59
N GLY A 256 -5.22 24.59 4.17
CA GLY A 256 -5.14 25.22 5.48
C GLY A 256 -4.61 24.29 6.57
N GLU A 257 -4.89 24.66 7.82
CA GLU A 257 -4.51 23.86 8.99
C GLU A 257 -5.47 22.68 9.18
N GLY A 258 -4.91 21.54 9.57
CA GLY A 258 -5.65 20.37 10.03
C GLY A 258 -5.83 20.40 11.55
N GLU A 259 -6.48 19.37 12.08
CA GLU A 259 -6.62 19.22 13.54
C GLU A 259 -5.31 18.74 14.18
N ALA A 260 -5.13 18.91 15.49
CA ALA A 260 -4.04 18.29 16.26
C ALA A 260 -2.60 18.42 15.68
N GLY A 261 -2.30 19.55 15.02
CA GLY A 261 -0.99 19.84 14.43
C GLY A 261 -0.78 19.28 13.02
N PHE A 262 -1.80 18.68 12.41
CA PHE A 262 -1.78 18.28 11.01
C PHE A 262 -1.89 19.50 10.08
N ALA A 263 -1.45 19.31 8.84
CA ALA A 263 -1.72 20.20 7.72
C ALA A 263 -2.78 19.57 6.81
N LYS A 264 -3.65 20.39 6.22
CA LYS A 264 -4.74 19.94 5.36
C LYS A 264 -4.42 20.24 3.90
N TYR A 265 -4.67 19.27 3.04
CA TYR A 265 -4.48 19.39 1.59
C TYR A 265 -5.72 18.93 0.85
N ARG A 266 -5.93 19.50 -0.33
CA ARG A 266 -6.97 19.18 -1.29
C ARG A 266 -6.36 18.45 -2.48
N ILE A 267 -7.03 17.41 -2.96
CA ILE A 267 -6.80 16.80 -4.27
C ILE A 267 -8.01 17.04 -5.17
N LEU A 268 -7.73 17.29 -6.45
CA LEU A 268 -8.74 17.24 -7.49
C LEU A 268 -8.78 15.82 -8.04
N LEU A 269 -9.99 15.28 -8.19
CA LEU A 269 -10.23 13.93 -8.69
C LEU A 269 -10.73 13.98 -10.14
#